data_AF-A0A7C3U600-F1
#
_entry.id   AF-A0A7C3U600-F1
#
_cell.length_a   1.000
_cell.length_b   1.000
_cell.length_c   1.000
_cell.angle_alpha   90.00
_cell.angle_beta   90.00
_cell.angle_gamma   90.00
#
_symmetry.space_group_name_H-M   'P 1'
#
loop_
_entity.id
_entity.type
_entity.pdbx_description
1 polymer ?
#
loop_
_entity_poly.entity_id
_entity_poly.type
_entity_poly.pdbx_seq_one_letter_code
_entity_poly.pdbx_strand_id
1 'polypeptide(L)'
;MAENLVGRVVNYFSKIGVAAIDLNEGELRLGDMIHIKGSTTDLTQPVDSMQINKVPVTVAEKGSSVGIKVQGRVRPGDQVYKILQ
;
A
#
# COMPACT_ATOMS: atom_id res chain seq x y z
N MET A 1 15.67 2.87 -10.81
CA MET A 1 14.33 3.36 -10.43
C MET A 1 14.41 3.79 -8.99
N ALA A 2 13.93 4.99 -8.65
CA ALA A 2 13.92 5.45 -7.28
C ALA A 2 12.67 4.90 -6.58
N GLU A 3 12.86 4.26 -5.43
CA GLU A 3 11.77 3.75 -4.60
C GLU A 3 11.76 4.56 -3.31
N ASN A 4 10.61 5.17 -2.99
CA ASN A 4 10.44 5.91 -1.74
C ASN A 4 9.60 5.08 -0.77
N LEU A 5 10.12 4.84 0.42
CA LEU A 5 9.33 4.23 1.50
C LEU A 5 8.19 5.17 1.85
N VAL A 6 6.95 4.74 1.59
CA VAL A 6 5.76 5.55 1.89
C VAL A 6 5.07 5.10 3.18
N GLY A 7 5.25 3.84 3.55
CA GLY A 7 4.53 3.29 4.69
C GLY A 7 4.86 1.84 5.00
N ARG A 8 4.00 1.26 5.84
CA ARG A 8 4.08 -0.15 6.24
C ARG A 8 2.70 -0.78 6.30
N VAL A 9 2.63 -2.06 6.00
CA VAL A 9 1.42 -2.86 6.18
C VAL A 9 1.20 -3.06 7.67
N VAL A 10 0.03 -2.67 8.16
CA VAL A 10 -0.38 -2.90 9.56
C VAL A 10 -1.33 -4.07 9.68
N ASN A 11 -2.11 -4.36 8.64
CA ASN A 11 -3.03 -5.49 8.64
C ASN A 11 -3.27 -6.02 7.23
N TYR A 12 -3.68 -7.29 7.12
CA TYR A 12 -4.06 -7.89 5.85
C TYR A 12 -5.36 -8.68 5.99
N PHE A 13 -6.38 -8.25 5.25
CA PHE A 13 -7.69 -8.88 5.18
C PHE A 13 -7.72 -9.92 4.07
N SER A 14 -7.21 -11.13 4.37
CA SER A 14 -7.14 -12.25 3.42
C SER A 14 -8.48 -12.65 2.79
N LYS A 15 -9.60 -12.46 3.50
CA LYS A 15 -10.95 -12.76 2.99
C LYS A 15 -11.34 -11.94 1.76
N ILE A 16 -10.87 -10.69 1.68
CA ILE A 16 -11.21 -9.74 0.61
C ILE A 16 -10.00 -9.28 -0.20
N GLY A 17 -8.78 -9.73 0.17
CA GLY A 17 -7.53 -9.37 -0.49
C GLY A 17 -7.14 -7.90 -0.31
N VAL A 18 -7.43 -7.31 0.86
CA VAL A 18 -7.11 -5.90 1.14
C VAL A 18 -6.00 -5.78 2.17
N ALA A 19 -4.95 -5.04 1.84
CA ALA A 19 -3.89 -4.66 2.76
C ALA A 19 -4.19 -3.30 3.38
N ALA A 20 -4.21 -3.23 4.71
CA ALA A 20 -4.22 -1.96 5.44
C ALA A 20 -2.77 -1.48 5.59
N ILE A 21 -2.50 -0.31 5.05
CA ILE A 21 -1.18 0.31 4.99
C ILE A 21 -1.27 1.64 5.71
N ASP A 22 -0.41 1.84 6.69
CA ASP A 22 -0.21 3.15 7.32
C ASP A 22 0.86 3.90 6.53
N LEU A 23 0.47 5.03 5.94
CA LEU A 23 1.40 5.92 5.27
C LEU A 23 2.09 6.77 6.32
N ASN A 24 3.41 6.62 6.45
CA ASN A 24 4.21 7.43 7.36
C ASN A 24 4.81 8.64 6.64
N GLU A 25 5.15 8.48 5.36
CA GLU A 25 5.81 9.49 4.54
C GLU A 25 5.27 9.50 3.11
N GLY A 26 5.35 10.67 2.46
CA GLY A 26 4.91 10.84 1.08
C GLY A 26 3.39 10.83 0.88
N GLU A 27 2.99 10.65 -0.38
CA GLU A 27 1.61 10.53 -0.80
C GLU A 27 1.47 9.39 -1.82
N LEU A 28 0.32 8.74 -1.79
CA LEU A 28 -0.04 7.67 -2.70
C LEU A 28 -1.28 8.08 -3.49
N ARG A 29 -1.25 7.89 -4.81
CA ARG A 29 -2.38 8.18 -5.69
C ARG A 29 -2.84 6.92 -6.40
N LEU A 30 -4.10 6.92 -6.80
CA LEU A 30 -4.66 5.86 -7.63
C LEU A 30 -3.92 5.86 -9.00
N GLY A 31 -3.43 4.69 -9.41
CA GLY A 31 -2.58 4.51 -10.57
C GLY A 31 -1.07 4.52 -10.30
N ASP A 32 -0.62 4.92 -9.09
CA ASP A 32 0.80 4.83 -8.73
C ASP A 32 1.27 3.37 -8.65
N MET A 33 2.54 3.14 -8.93
CA MET A 33 3.17 1.83 -8.75
C MET A 33 3.71 1.70 -7.32
N ILE A 34 3.30 0.63 -6.63
CA ILE A 34 3.80 0.29 -5.29
C ILE A 34 4.55 -1.03 -5.32
N HIS A 35 5.55 -1.11 -4.45
CA HIS A 35 6.34 -2.29 -4.19
C HIS A 35 6.25 -2.63 -2.70
N ILE A 36 5.63 -3.75 -2.39
CA ILE A 36 5.48 -4.28 -1.04
C ILE A 36 6.56 -5.31 -0.82
N LYS A 37 7.44 -5.04 0.15
CA LYS A 37 8.59 -5.87 0.47
C LYS A 37 8.60 -6.22 1.94
N GLY A 38 8.66 -7.51 2.23
CA GLY A 38 8.74 -8.07 3.57
C GLY A 38 9.78 -9.18 3.64
N SER A 39 9.80 -9.91 4.75
CA SER A 39 10.75 -11.04 4.92
C SER A 39 10.49 -12.19 3.94
N THR A 40 9.24 -12.39 3.53
CA THR A 40 8.84 -13.44 2.58
C THR A 40 7.88 -12.92 1.51
N THR A 41 7.69 -11.60 1.46
CA THR A 41 6.74 -10.95 0.56
C THR A 41 7.55 -10.06 -0.37
N ASP A 42 7.36 -10.24 -1.68
CA ASP A 42 7.92 -9.36 -2.69
C ASP A 42 6.84 -9.23 -3.78
N LEU A 43 6.19 -8.07 -3.82
CA LEU A 43 5.07 -7.85 -4.71
C LEU A 43 5.08 -6.42 -5.23
N THR A 44 5.12 -6.28 -6.56
CA THR A 44 5.00 -5.00 -7.24
C THR A 44 3.68 -4.95 -7.99
N GLN A 45 2.88 -3.89 -7.77
CA GLN A 45 1.61 -3.71 -8.45
C GLN A 45 1.20 -2.24 -8.54
N PRO A 46 0.32 -1.88 -9.48
CA PRO A 46 -0.34 -0.58 -9.47
C PRO A 46 -1.39 -0.49 -8.35
N VAL A 47 -1.69 0.74 -7.94
CA VAL A 47 -2.79 1.06 -7.03
C VAL A 47 -4.07 1.18 -7.84
N ASP A 48 -4.76 0.06 -8.04
CA ASP A 48 -6.04 0.03 -8.77
C ASP A 48 -7.21 0.54 -7.92
N SER A 49 -7.14 0.32 -6.59
CA SER A 49 -8.20 0.68 -5.67
C SER A 49 -7.64 0.98 -4.28
N MET A 50 -8.02 2.13 -3.73
CA MET A 50 -7.65 2.55 -2.39
C MET A 50 -8.85 3.12 -1.63
N GLN A 51 -8.89 2.88 -0.32
CA GLN A 51 -9.98 3.33 0.56
C GLN A 51 -9.42 3.80 1.90
N ILE A 52 -9.92 4.91 2.43
CA ILE A 52 -9.61 5.37 3.80
C ILE A 52 -10.92 5.36 4.58
N ASN A 53 -10.95 4.73 5.76
CA ASN A 53 -12.16 4.64 6.60
C ASN A 53 -13.42 4.14 5.86
N LYS A 54 -13.25 3.17 4.93
CA LYS A 54 -14.29 2.62 4.03
C LYS A 54 -14.82 3.60 2.97
N VAL A 55 -14.17 4.74 2.79
CA VAL A 55 -14.48 5.71 1.73
C VAL A 55 -13.45 5.54 0.62
N PRO A 56 -13.85 5.34 -0.64
CA PRO A 56 -12.92 5.34 -1.76
C PRO A 56 -12.28 6.72 -1.90
N VAL A 57 -10.96 6.75 -2.01
CA VAL A 57 -10.19 7.99 -2.20
C VAL A 57 -9.31 7.84 -3.42
N THR A 58 -8.89 8.95 -4.01
CA THR A 58 -7.94 8.96 -5.13
C THR A 58 -6.52 9.30 -4.70
N VAL A 59 -6.38 9.90 -3.51
CA VAL A 59 -5.11 10.32 -2.91
C VAL A 59 -5.14 9.95 -1.43
N ALA A 60 -4.03 9.42 -0.93
CA ALA A 60 -3.78 9.25 0.49
C ALA A 60 -2.49 9.98 0.87
N GLU A 61 -2.61 10.81 1.90
CA GLU A 61 -1.51 11.60 2.43
C GLU A 61 -0.83 10.89 3.60
N LYS A 62 0.39 11.32 3.93
CA LYS A 62 1.09 10.89 5.14
C LYS A 62 0.20 11.00 6.40
N GLY A 63 0.30 10.03 7.28
CA GLY A 63 -0.51 9.90 8.49
C GLY A 63 -1.86 9.21 8.27
N SER A 64 -2.22 8.88 7.03
CA SER A 64 -3.47 8.18 6.73
C SER A 64 -3.29 6.66 6.68
N SER A 65 -4.27 5.94 7.23
CA SER A 65 -4.41 4.49 7.06
C SER A 65 -5.25 4.20 5.82
N VAL A 66 -4.61 3.65 4.80
CA VAL A 66 -5.24 3.31 3.52
C VAL A 66 -5.37 1.79 3.35
N GLY A 67 -6.56 1.34 3.00
CA GLY A 67 -6.81 -0.01 2.52
C GLY A 67 -6.60 -0.09 1.01
N ILE A 68 -5.65 -0.91 0.57
CA ILE A 68 -5.36 -1.12 -0.85
C ILE A 68 -5.65 -2.58 -1.19
N LYS A 69 -6.32 -2.80 -2.32
CA LYS A 69 -6.52 -4.16 -2.83
C LYS A 69 -5.22 -4.68 -3.40
N VAL A 70 -4.72 -5.80 -2.88
CA VAL A 70 -3.47 -6.42 -3.32
C VAL A 70 -3.75 -7.73 -4.05
N GLN A 71 -2.98 -8.01 -5.10
CA GLN A 71 -3.11 -9.23 -5.89
C GLN A 71 -2.53 -10.46 -5.19
N GLY A 72 -1.62 -10.24 -4.23
CA GLY A 72 -0.97 -11.30 -3.48
C GLY A 72 -1.21 -11.20 -1.98
N ARG A 73 -0.62 -12.15 -1.25
CA ARG A 73 -0.67 -12.19 0.21
C ARG A 73 0.44 -11.31 0.77
N VAL A 74 0.05 -10.36 1.62
CA VAL A 74 0.99 -9.53 2.39
C VAL A 74 0.82 -9.80 3.88
N ARG A 75 1.77 -9.34 4.69
CA ARG A 75 1.78 -9.55 6.14
C ARG A 75 1.96 -8.24 6.89
N PRO A 76 1.41 -8.15 8.12
CA PRO A 76 1.73 -7.03 9.01
C PRO A 76 3.25 -6.92 9.20
N GLY A 77 3.78 -5.71 9.04
CA GLY A 77 5.21 -5.42 9.11
C GLY A 77 5.90 -5.29 7.74
N ASP A 78 5.24 -5.70 6.64
CA ASP A 78 5.80 -5.52 5.30
C ASP A 78 5.94 -4.01 4.98
N GLN A 79 7.07 -3.64 4.39
CA GLN A 79 7.36 -2.26 3.98
C GLN A 79 6.74 -1.95 2.62
N VAL A 80 6.20 -0.75 2.47
CA VAL A 80 5.56 -0.31 1.23
C VAL A 80 6.34 0.84 0.64
N TYR A 81 6.79 0.65 -0.59
CA TYR A 81 7.54 1.61 -1.37
C TYR A 81 6.71 2.09 -2.55
N LYS A 82 6.78 3.38 -2.86
CA LYS A 82 6.27 3.95 -4.10
C LYS A 82 7.40 4.01 -5.12
N ILE A 83 7.17 3.44 -6.29
CA ILE A 83 8.11 3.50 -7.40
C ILE A 83 7.89 4.84 -8.10
N LEU A 84 8.92 5.68 -8.10
CA LEU A 84 8.95 6.91 -8.89
C LEU A 84 9.45 6.55 -10.29
N GLN A 85 8.61 6.77 -11.30
CA GLN A 85 9.02 6.75 -12.71
C GLN A 85 9.66 8.06 -13.11
#